data_AF-A0A955IGQ7-F1
#
_entry.id   AF-A0A955IGQ7-F1
#
_cell.length_a   1.000
_cell.length_b   1.000
_cell.length_c   1.000
_cell.angle_alpha   90.00
_cell.angle_beta   90.00
_cell.angle_gamma   90.00
#
_symmetry.space_group_name_H-M   'P 1'
#
loop_
_entity.id
_entity.type
_entity.pdbx_description
1 polymer ?
#
loop_
_entity_poly.entity_id
_entity_poly.type
_entity_poly.pdbx_seq_one_letter_code
_entity_poly.pdbx_strand_id
1 'polypeptide(L)'
;MNRRDLATVALTLSVAAAIGTGAAGLAPARSDDAAAEQPQNLGEMLTRALRETEGCLGADNAQWDSGRASVVGWFESKEAVLNWYHSAMHERLMAPMGGASDEPLAHIPDDQGPIMVIATITPSDRPEIPGFPAPISQVSIELFAPLPGGAHINGRLAPEDFEVEHMRDLAADDGQ
;
A
#
# COMPACT_ATOMS: atom_id res chain seq x y z
N MET A 1 11.46 32.94 36.32
CA MET A 1 11.87 34.30 35.93
C MET A 1 11.61 34.43 34.43
N ASN A 2 10.75 35.38 34.07
CA ASN A 2 10.12 35.58 32.76
C ASN A 2 11.14 35.86 31.62
N ARG A 3 10.77 35.53 30.38
CA ARG A 3 10.29 36.52 29.40
C ARG A 3 9.79 35.86 28.11
N ARG A 4 8.50 36.07 27.87
CA ARG A 4 7.83 35.98 26.57
C ARG A 4 8.13 37.30 25.86
N ASP A 5 8.67 37.24 24.65
CA ASP A 5 8.69 38.39 23.75
C ASP A 5 7.75 38.12 22.58
N LEU A 6 6.55 38.68 22.74
CA LEU A 6 5.62 39.02 21.67
C LEU A 6 6.22 40.21 20.91
N ALA A 7 6.34 40.10 19.60
CA ALA A 7 6.53 41.25 18.72
C ALA A 7 5.52 41.18 17.59
N THR A 8 4.37 41.82 17.84
CA THR A 8 3.41 42.29 16.85
C THR A 8 4.02 43.46 16.07
N VAL A 9 4.16 43.35 14.75
CA VAL A 9 4.39 44.49 13.84
C VAL A 9 3.60 44.19 12.56
N ALA A 10 2.36 44.67 12.49
CA ALA A 10 1.94 45.91 11.82
C ALA A 10 1.82 45.76 10.29
N LEU A 11 0.55 45.67 9.88
CA LEU A 11 0.04 45.70 8.53
C LEU A 11 0.32 47.08 7.89
N THR A 12 1.03 47.13 6.77
CA THR A 12 1.05 48.30 5.87
C THR A 12 0.53 47.90 4.51
N LEU A 13 -0.68 48.38 4.22
CA LEU A 13 -1.30 48.40 2.90
C LEU A 13 -0.62 49.51 2.07
N SER A 14 -0.15 49.21 0.87
CA SER A 14 0.23 50.22 -0.11
C SER A 14 -0.12 49.73 -1.51
N VAL A 15 -1.18 50.31 -2.07
CA VAL A 15 -1.52 50.21 -3.49
C VAL A 15 -0.67 51.23 -4.23
N ALA A 16 0.13 50.78 -5.18
CA ALA A 16 0.72 51.63 -6.21
C ALA A 16 0.61 50.91 -7.55
N ALA A 17 -0.34 51.36 -8.37
CA ALA A 17 -0.43 51.01 -9.77
C ALA A 17 0.59 51.83 -10.57
N ALA A 18 1.50 51.16 -11.26
CA ALA A 18 2.37 51.76 -12.26
C ALA A 18 2.27 50.96 -13.57
N ILE A 19 1.66 51.59 -14.57
CA ILE A 19 1.61 51.14 -15.96
C ILE A 19 3.00 51.39 -16.55
N GLY A 20 3.72 50.31 -16.88
CA GLY A 20 5.03 50.36 -17.52
C GLY A 20 5.16 49.26 -18.57
N THR A 21 5.08 49.64 -19.83
CA THR A 21 5.42 48.84 -21.01
C THR A 21 6.93 48.58 -21.04
N GLY A 22 7.33 47.33 -20.85
CA GLY A 22 8.73 46.89 -21.00
C GLY A 22 8.80 45.38 -21.24
N ALA A 23 9.12 44.98 -22.46
CA ALA A 23 9.41 43.61 -22.82
C ALA A 23 10.84 43.25 -22.39
N ALA A 24 10.99 42.31 -21.45
CA ALA A 24 12.19 41.47 -21.29
C ALA A 24 11.97 40.42 -20.18
N GLY A 25 12.03 39.14 -20.52
CA GLY A 25 12.43 38.07 -19.60
C GLY A 25 11.36 37.42 -18.73
N LEU A 26 10.34 36.77 -19.31
CA LEU A 26 9.65 35.69 -18.61
C LEU A 26 10.57 34.46 -18.60
N ALA A 27 11.35 34.28 -17.53
CA ALA A 27 11.77 32.94 -17.16
C ALA A 27 10.59 32.31 -16.42
N PRO A 28 9.99 31.21 -16.92
CA PRO A 28 9.10 30.43 -16.06
C PRO A 28 9.96 29.90 -14.92
N ALA A 29 9.64 30.29 -13.68
CA ALA A 29 10.02 29.49 -12.54
C ALA A 29 9.43 28.10 -12.81
N ARG A 30 10.28 27.14 -13.17
CA ARG A 30 9.91 25.73 -13.13
C ARG A 30 9.59 25.45 -11.68
N SER A 31 8.31 25.38 -11.36
CA SER A 31 7.82 24.67 -10.21
C SER A 31 8.16 23.21 -10.43
N ASP A 32 9.41 22.82 -10.20
CA ASP A 32 9.80 21.42 -10.03
C ASP A 32 9.35 20.97 -8.62
N ASP A 33 8.07 21.17 -8.32
CA ASP A 33 7.37 20.41 -7.28
C ASP A 33 6.59 19.30 -7.99
N ALA A 34 7.34 18.45 -8.70
CA ALA A 34 6.94 17.06 -8.85
C ALA A 34 7.10 16.41 -7.47
N ALA A 35 6.24 16.80 -6.53
CA ALA A 35 6.04 16.07 -5.29
C ALA A 35 5.62 14.66 -5.70
N ALA A 36 6.57 13.73 -5.62
CA ALA A 36 6.46 12.29 -5.87
C ALA A 36 5.02 11.73 -5.84
N GLU A 37 4.30 11.79 -6.97
CA GLU A 37 2.96 11.20 -7.17
C GLU A 37 3.01 9.66 -7.36
N GLN A 38 4.09 8.99 -6.91
CA GLN A 38 4.38 7.61 -7.33
C GLN A 38 4.20 6.47 -6.32
N PRO A 39 3.92 6.65 -5.01
CA PRO A 39 3.54 5.51 -4.15
C PRO A 39 2.04 5.15 -4.24
N GLN A 40 1.16 6.15 -4.31
CA GLN A 40 -0.30 5.96 -4.21
C GLN A 40 -0.87 5.20 -5.42
N ASN A 41 -0.41 5.53 -6.63
CA ASN A 41 -0.81 4.85 -7.86
C ASN A 41 -0.34 3.39 -7.93
N LEU A 42 0.82 3.08 -7.37
CA LEU A 42 1.34 1.70 -7.37
C LEU A 42 0.52 0.81 -6.43
N GLY A 43 0.28 1.25 -5.19
CA GLY A 43 -0.52 0.49 -4.22
C GLY A 43 -1.95 0.23 -4.70
N GLU A 44 -2.61 1.23 -5.28
CA GLU A 44 -3.95 1.07 -5.87
C GLU A 44 -3.96 0.09 -7.05
N MET A 45 -3.00 0.20 -7.96
CA MET A 45 -2.86 -0.71 -9.10
C MET A 45 -2.65 -2.16 -8.63
N LEU A 46 -1.78 -2.38 -7.64
CA LEU A 46 -1.49 -3.70 -7.09
C LEU A 46 -2.71 -4.28 -6.35
N THR A 47 -3.40 -3.46 -5.55
CA THR A 47 -4.63 -3.86 -4.84
C THR A 47 -5.72 -4.26 -5.83
N ARG A 48 -5.88 -3.49 -6.90
CA ARG A 48 -6.82 -3.82 -7.97
C ARG A 48 -6.46 -5.14 -8.66
N ALA A 49 -5.19 -5.34 -9.00
CA ALA A 49 -4.73 -6.58 -9.64
C ALA A 49 -4.96 -7.82 -8.75
N LEU A 50 -4.77 -7.69 -7.43
CA LEU A 50 -5.11 -8.76 -6.49
C LEU A 50 -6.60 -9.09 -6.53
N ARG A 51 -7.47 -8.07 -6.42
CA ARG A 51 -8.94 -8.24 -6.46
C ARG A 51 -9.45 -8.85 -7.77
N GLU A 52 -8.72 -8.68 -8.87
CA GLU A 52 -9.05 -9.28 -10.17
C GLU A 52 -8.61 -10.76 -10.27
N THR A 53 -7.85 -11.28 -9.30
CA THR A 53 -7.45 -12.69 -9.25
C THR A 53 -8.61 -13.56 -8.77
N GLU A 54 -8.89 -14.64 -9.49
CA GLU A 54 -9.87 -15.65 -9.08
C GLU A 54 -9.54 -16.25 -7.71
N GLY A 55 -10.52 -16.27 -6.81
CA GLY A 55 -10.38 -16.73 -5.42
C GLY A 55 -9.76 -15.69 -4.47
N CYS A 56 -9.50 -14.46 -4.92
CA CYS A 56 -9.21 -13.34 -4.02
C CYS A 56 -10.50 -12.82 -3.37
N LEU A 57 -10.56 -12.88 -2.05
CA LEU A 57 -11.68 -12.45 -1.20
C LEU A 57 -11.66 -10.95 -0.91
N GLY A 58 -10.52 -10.29 -1.14
CA GLY A 58 -10.34 -8.87 -0.95
C GLY A 58 -8.87 -8.47 -0.96
N ALA A 59 -8.61 -7.16 -1.05
CA ALA A 59 -7.26 -6.64 -0.88
C ALA A 59 -7.28 -5.19 -0.41
N ASP A 60 -6.33 -4.80 0.43
CA ASP A 60 -6.18 -3.43 0.94
C ASP A 60 -4.71 -2.99 0.94
N ASN A 61 -4.51 -1.67 1.05
CA ASN A 61 -3.19 -1.07 1.29
C ASN A 61 -3.01 -0.78 2.78
N ALA A 62 -1.80 -1.03 3.29
CA ALA A 62 -1.40 -0.71 4.66
C ALA A 62 -0.13 0.12 4.67
N GLN A 63 -0.11 1.19 5.47
CA GLN A 63 1.09 1.95 5.79
C GLN A 63 1.53 1.60 7.20
N TRP A 64 2.79 1.20 7.35
CA TRP A 64 3.37 0.85 8.64
C TRP A 64 4.08 2.05 9.27
N ASP A 65 4.09 2.10 10.59
CA ASP A 65 4.80 3.12 11.37
C ASP A 65 6.30 3.18 11.05
N SER A 66 6.88 2.04 10.64
CA SER A 66 8.25 1.90 10.17
C SER A 66 8.53 2.58 8.82
N GLY A 67 7.53 3.22 8.20
CA GLY A 67 7.62 3.83 6.88
C GLY A 67 7.53 2.84 5.72
N ARG A 68 7.19 1.58 5.98
CA ARG A 68 6.95 0.57 4.93
C ARG A 68 5.53 0.69 4.40
N ALA A 69 5.35 0.32 3.14
CA ALA A 69 4.04 0.22 2.50
C ALA A 69 3.76 -1.22 2.11
N SER A 70 2.55 -1.70 2.32
CA SER A 70 2.17 -3.06 1.92
C SER A 70 0.83 -3.10 1.21
N VAL A 71 0.71 -4.10 0.35
CA VAL A 71 -0.57 -4.56 -0.17
C VAL A 71 -0.89 -5.89 0.49
N VAL A 72 -2.08 -6.00 1.04
CA VAL A 72 -2.58 -7.19 1.72
C VAL A 72 -3.66 -7.80 0.84
N GLY A 73 -3.52 -9.08 0.50
CA GLY A 73 -4.53 -9.84 -0.24
C GLY A 73 -5.04 -11.02 0.59
N TRP A 74 -6.34 -11.25 0.58
CA TRP A 74 -6.98 -12.39 1.22
C TRP A 74 -7.43 -13.37 0.14
N PHE A 75 -7.06 -14.63 0.26
CA PHE A 75 -7.36 -15.68 -0.72
C PHE A 75 -8.04 -16.85 -0.05
N GLU A 76 -9.00 -17.45 -0.73
CA GLU A 76 -9.78 -18.58 -0.19
C GLU A 76 -8.96 -19.87 -0.06
N SER A 77 -7.89 -20.04 -0.86
CA SER A 77 -7.14 -21.28 -0.96
C SER A 77 -5.72 -21.09 -1.50
N LYS A 78 -4.89 -22.13 -1.40
CA LYS A 78 -3.59 -22.22 -2.09
C LYS A 78 -3.73 -22.02 -3.60
N GLU A 79 -4.76 -22.61 -4.23
CA GLU A 79 -5.00 -22.48 -5.68
C GLU A 79 -5.21 -21.01 -6.08
N ALA A 80 -6.00 -20.26 -5.31
CA ALA A 80 -6.22 -18.84 -5.55
C ALA A 80 -4.91 -18.02 -5.45
N VAL A 81 -4.02 -18.38 -4.52
CA VAL A 81 -2.69 -17.75 -4.44
C VAL A 81 -1.81 -18.13 -5.63
N LEU A 82 -1.87 -19.37 -6.12
CA LEU A 82 -1.16 -19.78 -7.35
C LEU A 82 -1.66 -19.01 -8.58
N ASN A 83 -2.97 -18.80 -8.70
CA ASN A 83 -3.55 -17.96 -9.75
C ASN A 83 -2.97 -16.55 -9.73
N TRP A 84 -2.74 -15.99 -8.54
CA TRP A 84 -2.08 -14.69 -8.39
C TRP A 84 -0.59 -14.74 -8.80
N TYR A 85 0.17 -15.73 -8.33
CA TYR A 85 1.58 -15.91 -8.69
C TYR A 85 1.80 -15.98 -10.20
N HIS A 86 0.90 -16.66 -10.91
CA HIS A 86 0.93 -16.82 -12.37
C HIS A 86 0.16 -15.74 -13.13
N SER A 87 -0.29 -14.69 -12.44
CA SER A 87 -0.92 -13.54 -13.11
C SER A 87 0.12 -12.73 -13.87
N ALA A 88 -0.29 -12.17 -15.02
CA ALA A 88 0.58 -11.33 -15.84
C ALA A 88 1.15 -10.11 -15.08
N MET A 89 0.41 -9.60 -14.08
CA MET A 89 0.88 -8.51 -13.24
C MET A 89 2.02 -8.97 -12.32
N HIS A 90 1.85 -10.11 -11.64
CA HIS A 90 2.87 -10.65 -10.74
C HIS A 90 4.14 -11.02 -11.51
N GLU A 91 4.01 -11.74 -12.63
CA GLU A 91 5.16 -12.12 -13.47
C GLU A 91 5.93 -10.90 -13.98
N ARG A 92 5.22 -9.85 -14.41
CA ARG A 92 5.84 -8.60 -14.86
C ARG A 92 6.62 -7.91 -13.75
N LEU A 93 6.09 -7.90 -12.52
CA LEU A 93 6.77 -7.30 -11.36
C LEU A 93 7.97 -8.13 -10.90
N MET A 94 7.91 -9.45 -11.04
CA MET A 94 8.99 -10.36 -10.66
C MET A 94 10.07 -10.52 -11.73
N ALA A 95 9.80 -10.19 -12.98
CA ALA A 95 10.77 -10.31 -14.08
C ALA A 95 12.14 -9.66 -13.81
N PRO A 96 12.24 -8.43 -13.22
CA PRO A 96 13.53 -7.83 -12.88
C PRO A 96 14.30 -8.57 -11.77
N MET A 97 13.61 -9.38 -10.97
CA MET A 97 14.17 -10.14 -9.85
C MET A 97 14.49 -11.60 -10.22
N GLY A 98 14.47 -11.93 -11.51
CA GLY A 98 14.74 -13.28 -12.02
C GLY A 98 13.49 -14.11 -12.34
N GLY A 99 12.30 -13.51 -12.26
CA GLY A 99 11.03 -14.18 -12.50
C GLY A 99 10.40 -14.77 -11.23
N ALA A 100 9.15 -15.22 -11.35
CA ALA A 100 8.51 -15.99 -10.30
C ALA A 100 9.13 -17.40 -10.22
N SER A 101 9.07 -18.02 -9.04
CA SER A 101 9.40 -19.45 -8.92
C SER A 101 8.41 -20.28 -9.74
N ASP A 102 8.88 -21.36 -10.37
CA ASP A 102 8.01 -22.31 -11.07
C ASP A 102 7.07 -23.06 -10.09
N GLU A 103 7.44 -23.17 -8.81
CA GLU A 103 6.67 -23.86 -7.78
C GLU A 103 6.62 -23.05 -6.46
N PRO A 104 5.98 -21.87 -6.44
CA PRO A 104 6.11 -20.92 -5.33
C PRO A 104 5.52 -21.44 -4.00
N LEU A 105 4.60 -22.42 -4.06
CA LEU A 105 3.92 -23.01 -2.89
C LEU A 105 4.12 -24.53 -2.79
N ALA A 106 5.27 -25.05 -3.26
CA ALA A 106 5.57 -26.49 -3.31
C ALA A 106 5.44 -27.20 -1.95
N HIS A 107 5.60 -26.48 -0.85
CA HIS A 107 5.61 -27.02 0.51
C HIS A 107 4.30 -26.79 1.29
N ILE A 108 3.29 -26.20 0.65
CA ILE A 108 1.98 -25.95 1.25
C ILE A 108 1.00 -27.05 0.83
N PRO A 109 0.19 -27.64 1.73
CA PRO A 109 -0.85 -28.60 1.36
C PRO A 109 -1.85 -28.03 0.35
N ASP A 110 -2.39 -28.88 -0.53
CA ASP A 110 -3.32 -28.44 -1.58
C ASP A 110 -4.67 -27.95 -1.04
N ASP A 111 -5.11 -28.50 0.09
CA ASP A 111 -6.32 -28.11 0.80
C ASP A 111 -6.09 -26.95 1.79
N GLN A 112 -4.90 -26.34 1.80
CA GLN A 112 -4.62 -25.20 2.66
C GLN A 112 -5.45 -23.98 2.24
N GLY A 113 -6.19 -23.44 3.20
CA GLY A 113 -6.93 -22.19 3.06
C GLY A 113 -7.70 -21.85 4.33
N PRO A 114 -8.06 -20.56 4.53
CA PRO A 114 -7.73 -19.44 3.66
C PRO A 114 -6.32 -18.88 3.94
N ILE A 115 -5.76 -18.10 3.01
CA ILE A 115 -4.38 -17.59 3.04
C ILE A 115 -4.36 -16.07 2.88
N MET A 116 -3.69 -15.38 3.78
CA MET A 116 -3.39 -13.95 3.66
C MET A 116 -1.99 -13.76 3.09
N VAL A 117 -1.86 -12.93 2.08
CA VAL A 117 -0.59 -12.54 1.47
C VAL A 117 -0.31 -11.08 1.82
N ILE A 118 0.91 -10.78 2.26
CA ILE A 118 1.38 -9.41 2.47
C ILE A 118 2.59 -9.16 1.57
N ALA A 119 2.41 -8.30 0.57
CA ALA A 119 3.48 -7.79 -0.28
C ALA A 119 3.94 -6.43 0.24
N THR A 120 5.14 -6.36 0.82
CA THR A 120 5.68 -5.16 1.47
C THR A 120 6.82 -4.56 0.67
N ILE A 121 6.78 -3.25 0.45
CA ILE A 121 7.87 -2.48 -0.12
C ILE A 121 8.43 -1.47 0.88
N THR A 122 9.73 -1.25 0.82
CA THR A 122 10.39 -0.16 1.56
C THR A 122 10.81 0.92 0.57
N PRO A 123 10.19 2.12 0.62
CA PRO A 123 10.61 3.26 -0.21
C PRO A 123 12.07 3.63 0.02
N SER A 124 12.67 4.26 -0.97
CA SER A 124 14.05 4.77 -0.91
C SER A 124 14.23 5.98 -1.80
N ASP A 125 15.22 6.81 -1.53
CA ASP A 125 15.50 8.02 -2.32
C ASP A 125 16.16 7.73 -3.68
N ARG A 126 16.60 6.49 -3.88
CA ARG A 126 17.31 6.03 -5.10
C ARG A 126 16.87 4.61 -5.45
N PRO A 127 16.77 4.22 -6.73
CA PRO A 127 16.47 2.83 -7.08
C PRO A 127 17.59 1.89 -6.63
N GLU A 128 17.31 0.97 -5.71
CA GLU A 128 18.28 -0.04 -5.26
C GLU A 128 17.99 -1.43 -5.85
N ILE A 129 16.77 -1.66 -6.34
CA ILE A 129 16.37 -2.88 -7.06
C ILE A 129 16.29 -2.56 -8.57
N PRO A 130 17.25 -3.03 -9.40
CA PRO A 130 17.27 -2.75 -10.82
C PRO A 130 15.99 -3.24 -11.53
N GLY A 131 15.39 -2.36 -12.34
CA GLY A 131 14.22 -2.69 -13.17
C GLY A 131 12.87 -2.70 -12.44
N PHE A 132 12.83 -2.48 -11.12
CA PHE A 132 11.57 -2.26 -10.41
C PHE A 132 10.96 -0.90 -10.78
N PRO A 133 9.63 -0.77 -10.92
CA PRO A 133 8.99 0.46 -11.43
C PRO A 133 9.04 1.66 -10.48
N ALA A 134 9.55 1.51 -9.25
CA ALA A 134 9.60 2.55 -8.23
C ALA A 134 10.93 2.51 -7.45
N PRO A 135 11.40 3.64 -6.87
CA PRO A 135 12.63 3.67 -6.10
C PRO A 135 12.42 3.02 -4.73
N ILE A 136 12.74 1.74 -4.65
CA ILE A 136 12.63 0.94 -3.42
C ILE A 136 13.95 0.28 -3.06
N SER A 137 14.13 0.04 -1.76
CA SER A 137 15.26 -0.70 -1.19
C SER A 137 14.92 -2.16 -0.88
N GLN A 138 13.63 -2.51 -0.82
CA GLN A 138 13.18 -3.83 -0.42
C GLN A 138 11.81 -4.17 -1.02
N VAL A 139 11.64 -5.43 -1.42
CA VAL A 139 10.36 -6.12 -1.60
C VAL A 139 10.34 -7.35 -0.68
N SER A 140 9.22 -7.62 -0.01
CA SER A 140 8.94 -8.86 0.72
C SER A 140 7.57 -9.38 0.29
N ILE A 141 7.42 -10.69 0.14
CA ILE A 141 6.13 -11.36 -0.08
C ILE A 141 6.04 -12.47 0.96
N GLU A 142 5.09 -12.34 1.88
CA GLU A 142 4.92 -13.25 3.01
C GLU A 142 3.49 -13.78 3.04
N LEU A 143 3.34 -15.07 3.39
CA LEU A 143 2.06 -15.77 3.40
C LEU A 143 1.75 -16.25 4.81
N PHE A 144 0.51 -16.05 5.23
CA PHE A 144 0.02 -16.35 6.57
C PHE A 144 -1.29 -17.13 6.48
N ALA A 145 -1.41 -18.18 7.28
CA ALA A 145 -2.69 -18.83 7.55
C ALA A 145 -3.25 -18.30 8.88
N PRO A 146 -4.57 -18.13 9.02
CA PRO A 146 -5.15 -17.78 10.30
C PRO A 146 -5.02 -18.96 11.27
N LEU A 147 -4.70 -18.64 12.52
CA LEU A 147 -4.86 -19.61 13.62
C LEU A 147 -6.32 -19.62 14.07
N PRO A 148 -6.86 -20.76 14.53
CA PRO A 148 -8.18 -20.79 15.14
C PRO A 148 -8.28 -19.87 16.37
N GLY A 149 -9.39 -19.15 16.48
CA GLY A 149 -9.73 -18.26 17.57
C GLY A 149 -9.79 -16.79 17.17
N GLY A 150 -9.63 -15.91 18.17
CA GLY A 150 -9.75 -14.47 18.01
C GLY A 150 -11.12 -13.93 18.42
N ALA A 151 -11.30 -12.63 18.24
CA ALA A 151 -12.55 -11.95 18.47
C ALA A 151 -12.64 -10.67 17.64
N HIS A 152 -13.86 -10.25 17.34
CA HIS A 152 -14.13 -8.97 16.71
C HIS A 152 -15.37 -8.30 17.30
N ILE A 153 -15.49 -6.98 17.12
CA ILE A 153 -16.64 -6.17 17.51
C ILE A 153 -16.90 -5.22 16.34
N ASN A 154 -18.11 -5.22 15.78
CA ASN A 154 -18.51 -4.32 14.67
C ASN A 154 -17.65 -4.45 13.41
N GLY A 155 -17.20 -5.67 13.11
CA GLY A 155 -16.36 -5.96 11.94
C GLY A 155 -14.91 -6.32 12.32
N ARG A 156 -14.16 -6.72 11.29
CA ARG A 156 -12.84 -7.36 11.37
C ARG A 156 -11.93 -6.81 10.27
N LEU A 157 -10.63 -7.06 10.41
CA LEU A 157 -9.63 -6.63 9.42
C LEU A 157 -9.80 -7.36 8.07
N ALA A 158 -9.80 -8.68 8.11
CA ALA A 158 -9.99 -9.50 6.91
C ALA A 158 -11.47 -9.50 6.49
N PRO A 159 -11.79 -9.66 5.19
CA PRO A 159 -13.16 -9.79 4.69
C PRO A 159 -13.97 -10.85 5.43
N GLU A 160 -15.30 -10.72 5.42
CA GLU A 160 -16.21 -11.67 6.09
C GLU A 160 -16.01 -13.10 5.59
N ASP A 161 -15.93 -13.28 4.26
CA ASP A 161 -15.72 -14.59 3.61
C ASP A 161 -14.33 -15.22 3.88
N PHE A 162 -13.39 -14.49 4.50
CA PHE A 162 -12.12 -15.06 4.95
C PHE A 162 -12.34 -15.81 6.26
N GLU A 163 -12.78 -17.05 6.19
CA GLU A 163 -13.18 -17.81 7.38
C GLU A 163 -12.03 -18.04 8.38
N VAL A 164 -12.31 -17.83 9.67
CA VAL A 164 -11.37 -18.14 10.76
C VAL A 164 -12.07 -19.00 11.78
N GLU A 165 -11.61 -20.25 11.92
CA GLU A 165 -12.19 -21.22 12.84
C GLU A 165 -12.25 -20.64 14.27
N HIS A 166 -13.37 -20.80 14.97
CA HIS A 166 -13.57 -20.32 16.34
C HIS A 166 -13.42 -18.80 16.57
N MET A 167 -13.46 -17.98 15.53
CA MET A 167 -13.55 -16.52 15.67
C MET A 167 -14.87 -16.13 16.36
N ARG A 168 -14.80 -15.25 17.36
CA ARG A 168 -15.98 -14.81 18.11
C ARG A 168 -16.42 -13.40 17.70
N ASP A 169 -17.70 -13.26 17.34
CA ASP A 169 -18.34 -11.94 17.30
C ASP A 169 -18.81 -11.57 18.72
N LEU A 170 -18.26 -10.50 19.27
CA LEU A 170 -18.61 -10.00 20.60
C LEU A 170 -19.67 -8.90 20.55
N ALA A 171 -20.04 -8.41 19.36
CA ALA A 171 -21.16 -7.47 19.20
C ALA A 171 -22.51 -8.19 19.17
N ALA A 172 -22.53 -9.49 18.86
CA ALA A 172 -23.72 -10.34 18.81
C ALA A 172 -24.22 -10.81 20.18
N ASP A 173 -23.86 -10.13 21.28
CA ASP A 173 -24.46 -10.37 22.60
C ASP A 173 -25.87 -9.77 22.64
N ASP A 174 -26.79 -10.40 21.92
CA ASP A 174 -28.23 -10.24 22.07
C ASP A 174 -28.61 -10.78 23.46
N GLY A 175 -28.49 -9.93 24.47
CA GLY A 175 -28.82 -10.23 25.85
C GLY A 175 -30.12 -11.04 25.98
N GLN A 176 -29.93 -12.30 26.38
CA GLN A 176 -30.92 -13.17 27.00
C GLN A 176 -31.33 -12.64 28.38
#